data_AF-A0A954SIJ5-F1
#
_entry.id   AF-A0A954SIJ5-F1
#
_cell.length_a   1.000
_cell.length_b   1.000
_cell.length_c   1.000
_cell.angle_alpha   90.00
_cell.angle_beta   90.00
_cell.angle_gamma   90.00
#
_symmetry.space_group_name_H-M   'P 1'
#
loop_
_entity.id
_entity.type
_entity.pdbx_description
1 polymer ?
#
loop_
_entity_poly.entity_id
_entity_poly.type
_entity_poly.pdbx_seq_one_letter_code
_entity_poly.pdbx_strand_id
1 'polypeptide(L)'
;MSRAAASPSLWNQTLLKLQKFFFAEERPYGMALLRITLPMVLMTLVFPRWFYVREMYSTDGAIAQLGSGFGYPNFLPEFSAPIAVALYTLLVLSLICTSIGWQSRISMIVSCVLFNYFTMLDVLGSVSKLTVISGHGLLLLSVSPAGELWSVDAWLKRRRGVQFMQRNLIPRDNRHPAWARRLVQLLIAIIYFAAAITKVHTAAYFSGDQMTYWLVTNINGPKPVGEYMTEYPGFLVLSSYIGFTWEVLFIFFCWGLWGRRWMIGMGVLFHAGTFFMLGLQSFPMVMFCMYLSFVNEEDVRWAMSGLRRLYRRTHLSIIRFAAYGTRLGSASPRRFQITPAMSLMSFLVIALASVALGIEGEKRFDLYGKNRPEGPYTLRELSPEEVETLLADPKPVRDFDKVFSFEVGTLEMGGKLWNRQREYRPGDRVICEVGLNPPHEDMWLECALMNSAGRTLARPGDTALRENLRTFFTFNLAKDLEPGDYSVVLFSRGEEVIRRSFKVLGSGSSPTEPLAN
;
A
#
# COMPACT_ATOMS: atom_id res chain seq x y z
N MET A 1 32.47 27.77 -50.52
CA MET A 1 32.17 28.25 -49.16
C MET A 1 31.11 27.35 -48.55
N SER A 2 31.51 26.39 -47.69
CA SER A 2 30.55 25.53 -46.99
C SER A 2 29.88 26.33 -45.87
N ARG A 3 28.55 26.36 -45.88
CA ARG A 3 27.77 26.91 -44.76
C ARG A 3 27.96 25.95 -43.59
N ALA A 4 28.72 26.37 -42.58
CA ALA A 4 28.77 25.68 -41.30
C ALA A 4 27.33 25.60 -40.75
N ALA A 5 26.79 24.39 -40.67
CA ALA A 5 25.47 24.17 -40.09
C ALA A 5 25.51 24.63 -38.63
N ALA A 6 24.73 25.66 -38.31
CA ALA A 6 24.61 26.17 -36.95
C ALA A 6 24.23 25.01 -36.03
N SER A 7 24.97 24.82 -34.95
CA SER A 7 24.65 23.80 -33.97
C SER A 7 23.22 24.01 -33.45
N PRO A 8 22.42 22.95 -33.29
CA PRO A 8 21.06 23.10 -32.78
C PRO A 8 21.10 23.77 -31.41
N SER A 9 20.23 24.76 -31.19
CA SER A 9 20.09 25.41 -29.89
C SER A 9 19.85 24.39 -28.78
N LEU A 10 20.26 24.73 -27.55
CA LEU A 10 20.03 23.89 -26.36
C LEU A 10 18.55 23.47 -26.20
N TRP A 11 17.64 24.37 -26.58
CA TRP A 11 16.21 24.11 -26.62
C TRP A 11 15.83 22.98 -27.57
N ASN A 12 16.31 23.03 -28.82
CA ASN A 12 16.04 21.99 -29.82
C ASN A 12 16.63 20.64 -29.38
N GLN A 13 17.82 20.63 -28.78
CA GLN A 13 18.41 19.41 -28.24
C GLN A 13 17.58 18.81 -27.10
N THR A 14 17.04 19.66 -26.22
CA THR A 14 16.17 19.23 -25.12
C THR A 14 14.85 18.66 -25.64
N LEU A 15 14.20 19.34 -26.60
CA LEU A 15 12.97 18.85 -27.23
C LEU A 15 13.18 17.50 -27.92
N LEU A 16 14.29 17.32 -28.65
CA LEU A 16 14.62 16.03 -29.28
C LEU A 16 14.82 14.91 -28.23
N LYS A 17 15.46 15.22 -27.09
CA LYS A 17 15.60 14.27 -25.98
C LYS A 17 14.25 13.89 -25.38
N LEU A 18 13.37 14.86 -25.14
CA LEU A 18 12.02 14.62 -24.63
C LEU A 18 11.17 13.83 -25.62
N GLN A 19 11.23 14.17 -26.90
CA GLN A 19 10.54 13.43 -27.96
C GLN A 19 11.03 11.98 -28.01
N LYS A 20 12.34 11.76 -27.96
CA LYS A 20 12.91 10.41 -27.91
C LYS A 20 12.49 9.66 -26.63
N PHE A 21 12.42 10.34 -25.50
CA PHE A 21 12.04 9.73 -24.22
C PHE A 21 10.61 9.18 -24.23
N PHE A 22 9.64 9.98 -24.72
CA PHE A 22 8.23 9.59 -24.78
C PHE A 22 7.86 8.77 -26.01
N PHE A 23 8.46 9.03 -27.16
CA PHE A 23 8.03 8.45 -28.44
C PHE A 23 9.02 7.44 -29.03
N ALA A 24 10.03 6.99 -28.27
CA ALA A 24 10.82 5.83 -28.67
C ALA A 24 9.89 4.63 -28.89
N GLU A 25 10.08 3.96 -30.02
CA GLU A 25 9.32 2.78 -30.39
C GLU A 25 9.85 1.54 -29.68
N GLU A 26 9.03 0.98 -28.79
CA GLU A 26 9.35 -0.19 -28.01
C GLU A 26 8.19 -1.19 -28.00
N ARG A 27 8.49 -2.45 -27.66
CA ARG A 27 7.44 -3.43 -27.41
C ARG A 27 6.82 -3.14 -26.03
N PRO A 28 5.48 -3.09 -25.90
CA PRO A 28 4.81 -2.62 -24.70
C PRO A 28 4.77 -3.68 -23.58
N TYR A 29 5.90 -4.33 -23.27
CA TYR A 29 6.01 -5.39 -22.26
C TYR A 29 5.53 -4.93 -20.89
N GLY A 30 6.01 -3.78 -20.40
CA GLY A 30 5.60 -3.25 -19.10
C GLY A 30 4.11 -2.95 -19.03
N MET A 31 3.52 -2.43 -20.11
CA MET A 31 2.08 -2.15 -20.16
C MET A 31 1.24 -3.43 -20.24
N ALA A 32 1.70 -4.45 -20.97
CA ALA A 32 1.04 -5.75 -21.00
C ALA A 32 1.09 -6.45 -19.63
N LEU A 33 2.22 -6.38 -18.92
CA LEU A 33 2.35 -6.89 -17.56
C LEU A 33 1.43 -6.15 -16.59
N LEU A 34 1.37 -4.82 -16.67
CA LEU A 34 0.48 -4.02 -15.85
C LEU A 34 -1.00 -4.36 -16.13
N ARG A 35 -1.38 -4.51 -17.40
CA ARG A 35 -2.73 -4.96 -17.83
C ARG A 35 -3.11 -6.31 -17.22
N ILE A 36 -2.16 -7.24 -17.08
CA ILE A 36 -2.40 -8.55 -16.49
C ILE A 36 -2.57 -8.42 -14.97
N THR A 37 -1.58 -7.81 -14.33
CA THR A 37 -1.37 -7.87 -12.88
C THR A 37 -2.23 -6.89 -12.09
N LEU A 38 -2.38 -5.65 -12.55
CA LEU A 38 -3.14 -4.64 -11.82
C LEU A 38 -4.61 -5.05 -11.60
N PRO A 39 -5.39 -5.48 -12.61
CA PRO A 39 -6.78 -5.88 -12.38
C PRO A 39 -6.89 -7.16 -11.54
N MET A 40 -5.90 -8.06 -11.58
CA MET A 40 -5.87 -9.23 -10.69
C MET A 40 -5.68 -8.84 -9.23
N VAL A 41 -4.84 -7.84 -8.95
CA VAL A 41 -4.70 -7.30 -7.59
C VAL A 41 -5.97 -6.53 -7.20
N LEU A 42 -6.55 -5.73 -8.09
CA LEU A 42 -7.80 -5.03 -7.80
C LEU A 42 -8.96 -5.98 -7.52
N MET A 43 -8.96 -7.19 -8.09
CA MET A 43 -9.94 -8.22 -7.77
C MET A 43 -9.97 -8.59 -6.29
N THR A 44 -8.84 -8.55 -5.57
CA THR A 44 -8.84 -8.83 -4.13
C THR A 44 -9.60 -7.78 -3.32
N LEU A 45 -9.79 -6.58 -3.89
CA LEU A 45 -10.55 -5.49 -3.30
C LEU A 45 -12.01 -5.48 -3.76
N VAL A 46 -12.22 -5.69 -5.06
CA VAL A 46 -13.53 -5.56 -5.71
C VAL A 46 -14.39 -6.77 -5.42
N PHE A 47 -13.84 -7.99 -5.53
CA PHE A 47 -14.65 -9.20 -5.41
C PHE A 47 -15.32 -9.36 -4.02
N PRO A 48 -14.64 -9.16 -2.88
CA PRO A 48 -15.30 -9.27 -1.56
C PRO A 48 -16.39 -8.22 -1.35
N ARG A 49 -16.25 -7.04 -1.95
CA ARG A 49 -17.23 -5.95 -1.86
C ARG A 49 -18.47 -6.21 -2.71
N TRP A 50 -18.41 -7.12 -3.68
CA TRP A 50 -19.57 -7.48 -4.50
C TRP A 50 -20.77 -7.92 -3.64
N PHE A 51 -20.51 -8.61 -2.53
CA PHE A 51 -21.54 -9.07 -1.59
C PHE A 51 -22.20 -7.94 -0.77
N TYR A 52 -21.61 -6.73 -0.79
CA TYR A 52 -22.06 -5.57 -0.01
C TYR A 52 -22.42 -4.37 -0.90
N VAL A 53 -22.68 -4.61 -2.20
CA VAL A 53 -22.90 -3.52 -3.16
C VAL A 53 -24.18 -2.74 -2.87
N ARG A 54 -25.22 -3.41 -2.36
CA ARG A 54 -26.49 -2.75 -2.03
C ARG A 54 -26.27 -1.71 -0.92
N GLU A 55 -25.49 -2.08 0.08
CA GLU A 55 -25.21 -1.32 1.28
C GLU A 55 -24.26 -0.15 1.01
N MET A 56 -23.23 -0.40 0.22
CA MET A 56 -22.15 0.57 0.00
C MET A 56 -22.41 1.54 -1.16
N TYR A 57 -23.14 1.12 -2.19
CA TYR A 57 -23.14 1.81 -3.49
C TYR A 57 -24.51 2.05 -4.10
N SER A 58 -25.59 1.89 -3.33
CA SER A 58 -26.95 2.09 -3.85
C SER A 58 -27.81 2.97 -2.94
N THR A 59 -28.91 3.47 -3.48
CA THR A 59 -29.91 4.27 -2.75
C THR A 59 -30.57 3.53 -1.59
N ASP A 60 -30.39 2.20 -1.50
CA ASP A 60 -30.88 1.39 -0.38
C ASP A 60 -29.92 1.44 0.83
N GLY A 61 -28.69 1.93 0.64
CA GLY A 61 -27.62 1.94 1.62
C GLY A 61 -27.23 3.35 2.07
N ALA A 62 -26.04 3.46 2.67
CA ALA A 62 -25.49 4.71 3.19
C ALA A 62 -24.27 5.13 2.37
N ILE A 63 -24.54 5.68 1.19
CA ILE A 63 -23.49 6.16 0.27
C ILE A 63 -22.76 7.36 0.93
N ALA A 64 -21.43 7.33 0.89
CA ALA A 64 -20.57 8.40 1.39
C ALA A 64 -19.82 9.04 0.22
N GLN A 65 -20.53 9.78 -0.64
CA GLN A 65 -19.90 10.36 -1.84
C GLN A 65 -18.77 11.33 -1.48
N LEU A 66 -17.66 11.23 -2.20
CA LEU A 66 -16.53 12.16 -2.07
C LEU A 66 -16.97 13.62 -2.26
N GLY A 67 -17.88 13.87 -3.23
CA GLY A 67 -18.39 15.21 -3.53
C GLY A 67 -19.09 15.87 -2.34
N SER A 68 -19.82 15.09 -1.54
CA SER A 68 -20.53 15.59 -0.35
C SER A 68 -19.56 16.21 0.67
N GLY A 69 -18.37 15.62 0.85
CA GLY A 69 -17.32 16.16 1.73
C GLY A 69 -16.74 17.51 1.28
N PHE A 70 -16.93 17.87 0.00
CA PHE A 70 -16.51 19.15 -0.57
C PHE A 70 -17.68 20.12 -0.79
N GLY A 71 -18.87 19.83 -0.25
CA GLY A 71 -20.06 20.66 -0.41
C GLY A 71 -20.77 20.50 -1.76
N TYR A 72 -20.48 19.44 -2.51
CA TYR A 72 -21.17 19.09 -3.75
C TYR A 72 -22.07 17.86 -3.53
N PRO A 73 -23.26 18.02 -2.92
CA PRO A 73 -24.18 16.90 -2.74
C PRO A 73 -24.64 16.36 -4.10
N ASN A 74 -24.88 15.05 -4.17
CA ASN A 74 -25.32 14.36 -5.39
C ASN A 74 -24.38 14.59 -6.60
N PHE A 75 -23.07 14.73 -6.35
CA PHE A 75 -22.08 14.95 -7.41
C PHE A 75 -22.08 13.83 -8.46
N LEU A 76 -22.23 12.59 -8.02
CA LEU A 76 -22.46 11.42 -8.88
C LEU A 76 -23.89 10.92 -8.73
N PRO A 77 -24.46 10.34 -9.80
CA PRO A 77 -25.78 9.72 -9.71
C PRO A 77 -25.75 8.56 -8.71
N GLU A 78 -26.77 8.46 -7.88
CA GLU A 78 -26.99 7.32 -6.99
C GLU A 78 -28.04 6.41 -7.62
N PHE A 79 -27.71 5.13 -7.79
CA PHE A 79 -28.60 4.19 -8.46
C PHE A 79 -29.28 3.23 -7.47
N SER A 80 -30.44 2.71 -7.86
CA SER A 80 -31.11 1.62 -7.15
C SER A 80 -30.23 0.38 -7.01
N ALA A 81 -30.48 -0.44 -5.98
CA ALA A 81 -29.68 -1.63 -5.71
C ALA A 81 -29.48 -2.56 -6.91
N PRO A 82 -30.51 -2.93 -7.72
CA PRO A 82 -30.30 -3.79 -8.89
C PRO A 82 -29.36 -3.17 -9.93
N ILE A 83 -29.42 -1.85 -10.14
CA ILE A 83 -28.55 -1.15 -11.09
C ILE A 83 -27.13 -1.07 -10.54
N ALA A 84 -26.95 -0.78 -9.24
CA ALA A 84 -25.64 -0.79 -8.60
C ALA A 84 -24.97 -2.17 -8.71
N VAL A 85 -25.70 -3.24 -8.41
CA VAL A 85 -25.24 -4.64 -8.55
C VAL A 85 -24.90 -4.97 -10.00
N ALA A 86 -25.73 -4.55 -10.96
CA ALA A 86 -25.47 -4.73 -12.38
C ALA A 86 -24.13 -4.09 -12.80
N LEU A 87 -23.94 -2.82 -12.47
CA LEU A 87 -22.73 -2.07 -12.78
C LEU A 87 -21.51 -2.65 -12.06
N TYR A 88 -21.63 -3.07 -10.81
CA TYR A 88 -20.53 -3.66 -10.06
C TYR A 88 -20.14 -5.04 -10.60
N THR A 89 -21.12 -5.85 -11.01
CA THR A 89 -20.87 -7.13 -11.70
C THR A 89 -20.16 -6.91 -13.04
N LEU A 90 -20.56 -5.86 -13.78
CA LEU A 90 -19.88 -5.47 -15.01
C LEU A 90 -18.44 -5.03 -14.75
N LEU A 91 -18.15 -4.32 -13.65
CA LEU A 91 -16.79 -3.99 -13.21
C LEU A 91 -15.96 -5.25 -12.94
N VAL A 92 -16.52 -6.23 -12.22
CA VAL A 92 -15.86 -7.52 -11.97
C VAL A 92 -15.50 -8.19 -13.30
N LEU A 93 -16.48 -8.35 -14.20
CA LEU A 93 -16.24 -8.94 -15.51
C LEU A 93 -15.18 -8.14 -16.30
N SER A 94 -15.27 -6.81 -16.31
CA SER A 94 -14.35 -5.97 -17.08
C SER A 94 -12.92 -6.05 -16.57
N LEU A 95 -12.69 -6.20 -15.26
CA LEU A 95 -11.36 -6.42 -14.70
C LEU A 95 -10.81 -7.80 -15.10
N ILE A 96 -11.63 -8.87 -15.09
CA ILE A 96 -11.23 -10.20 -15.58
C ILE A 96 -10.85 -10.12 -17.07
N CYS A 97 -11.71 -9.54 -17.89
CA CYS A 97 -11.46 -9.35 -19.31
C CYS A 97 -10.24 -8.47 -19.56
N THR A 98 -10.01 -7.44 -18.73
CA THR A 98 -8.81 -6.62 -18.78
C THR A 98 -7.58 -7.48 -18.50
N SER A 99 -7.57 -8.32 -17.46
CA SER A 99 -6.47 -9.22 -17.08
C SER A 99 -6.17 -10.33 -18.08
N ILE A 100 -7.16 -10.79 -18.84
CA ILE A 100 -6.97 -11.76 -19.92
C ILE A 100 -6.64 -11.05 -21.25
N GLY A 101 -7.02 -9.79 -21.41
CA GLY A 101 -6.89 -9.02 -22.64
C GLY A 101 -7.92 -9.44 -23.70
N TRP A 102 -9.18 -9.58 -23.29
CA TRP A 102 -10.30 -9.82 -24.20
C TRP A 102 -11.15 -8.55 -24.31
N GLN A 103 -11.41 -8.10 -25.54
CA GLN A 103 -12.00 -6.79 -25.83
C GLN A 103 -11.28 -5.67 -25.05
N SER A 104 -9.95 -5.74 -25.03
CA SER A 104 -9.04 -5.04 -24.13
C SER A 104 -9.35 -3.55 -24.02
N ARG A 105 -9.63 -2.87 -25.15
CA ARG A 105 -9.95 -1.43 -25.13
C ARG A 105 -11.24 -1.14 -24.38
N ILE A 106 -12.30 -1.91 -24.67
CA ILE A 106 -13.62 -1.74 -24.04
C ILE A 106 -13.52 -2.13 -22.56
N SER A 107 -12.95 -3.28 -22.25
CA SER A 107 -12.83 -3.77 -20.87
C SER A 107 -11.98 -2.85 -20.01
N MET A 108 -10.89 -2.26 -20.51
CA MET A 108 -10.10 -1.26 -19.77
C MET A 108 -10.85 0.06 -19.55
N ILE A 109 -11.59 0.57 -20.55
CA ILE A 109 -12.40 1.78 -20.39
C ILE A 109 -13.50 1.56 -19.36
N VAL A 110 -14.25 0.47 -19.49
CA VAL A 110 -15.33 0.11 -18.55
C VAL A 110 -14.78 -0.07 -17.14
N SER A 111 -13.65 -0.78 -16.99
CA SER A 111 -13.00 -0.93 -15.68
C SER A 111 -12.56 0.41 -15.10
N CYS A 112 -11.95 1.29 -15.92
CA CYS A 112 -11.52 2.60 -15.48
C CYS A 112 -12.70 3.45 -14.98
N VAL A 113 -13.79 3.52 -15.75
CA VAL A 113 -14.96 4.34 -15.41
C VAL A 113 -15.64 3.79 -14.16
N LEU A 114 -15.99 2.50 -14.15
CA LEU A 114 -16.74 1.91 -13.04
C LEU A 114 -15.93 1.84 -11.75
N PHE A 115 -14.62 1.53 -11.83
CA PHE A 115 -13.77 1.49 -10.65
C PHE A 115 -13.68 2.86 -9.97
N ASN A 116 -13.46 3.93 -10.74
CA ASN A 116 -13.41 5.29 -10.18
C ASN A 116 -14.80 5.75 -9.70
N TYR A 117 -15.87 5.42 -10.43
CA TYR A 117 -17.24 5.71 -10.02
C TYR A 117 -17.56 5.12 -8.63
N PHE A 118 -17.38 3.81 -8.44
CA PHE A 118 -17.65 3.17 -7.14
C PHE A 118 -16.69 3.64 -6.04
N THR A 119 -15.43 3.91 -6.40
CA THR A 119 -14.48 4.50 -5.44
C THR A 119 -14.96 5.86 -4.95
N MET A 120 -15.50 6.72 -5.83
CA MET A 120 -15.98 8.05 -5.46
C MET A 120 -17.35 8.06 -4.76
N LEU A 121 -18.15 7.00 -4.92
CA LEU A 121 -19.40 6.84 -4.17
C LEU A 121 -19.18 6.52 -2.69
N ASP A 122 -18.04 5.91 -2.34
CA ASP A 122 -17.72 5.54 -0.96
C ASP A 122 -16.31 6.05 -0.58
N VAL A 123 -16.26 7.29 -0.11
CA VAL A 123 -14.99 7.90 0.32
C VAL A 123 -14.41 7.21 1.55
N LEU A 124 -15.25 6.69 2.44
CA LEU A 124 -14.83 6.14 3.73
C LEU A 124 -14.17 4.76 3.56
N GLY A 125 -14.79 3.87 2.78
CA GLY A 125 -14.32 2.51 2.61
C GLY A 125 -13.49 2.26 1.35
N SER A 126 -13.57 3.14 0.34
CA SER A 126 -13.02 2.86 -0.99
C SER A 126 -11.96 3.86 -1.45
N VAL A 127 -11.96 5.12 -1.00
CA VAL A 127 -10.91 6.09 -1.37
C VAL A 127 -9.67 5.90 -0.51
N SER A 128 -8.56 5.55 -1.14
CA SER A 128 -7.25 5.43 -0.50
C SER A 128 -6.14 5.71 -1.51
N LYS A 129 -4.90 5.85 -1.03
CA LYS A 129 -3.72 5.98 -1.92
C LYS A 129 -3.69 4.88 -2.98
N LEU A 130 -3.99 3.65 -2.57
CA LEU A 130 -4.06 2.47 -3.42
C LEU A 130 -5.08 2.62 -4.57
N THR A 131 -6.31 3.01 -4.26
CA THR A 131 -7.37 3.12 -5.28
C THR A 131 -7.16 4.31 -6.19
N VAL A 132 -6.62 5.44 -5.68
CA VAL A 132 -6.23 6.58 -6.52
C VAL A 132 -5.13 6.18 -7.52
N ILE A 133 -4.06 5.52 -7.07
CA ILE A 133 -2.97 5.06 -7.94
C ILE A 133 -3.48 4.08 -8.99
N SER A 134 -4.35 3.16 -8.56
CA SER A 134 -4.95 2.16 -9.44
C SER A 134 -5.89 2.78 -10.48
N GLY A 135 -6.68 3.79 -10.10
CA GLY A 135 -7.53 4.56 -11.01
C GLY A 135 -6.72 5.22 -12.13
N HIS A 136 -5.59 5.84 -11.79
CA HIS A 136 -4.67 6.40 -12.79
C HIS A 136 -4.00 5.31 -13.64
N GLY A 137 -3.65 4.17 -13.04
CA GLY A 137 -3.12 3.00 -13.77
C GLY A 137 -4.13 2.47 -14.80
N LEU A 138 -5.40 2.31 -14.41
CA LEU A 138 -6.49 1.91 -15.31
C LEU A 138 -6.74 2.95 -16.40
N LEU A 139 -6.69 4.24 -16.08
CA LEU A 139 -6.82 5.33 -17.06
C LEU A 139 -5.72 5.21 -18.12
N LEU A 140 -4.46 5.13 -17.70
CA LEU A 140 -3.31 5.00 -18.61
C LEU A 140 -3.38 3.70 -19.43
N LEU A 141 -3.80 2.60 -18.82
CA LEU A 141 -4.07 1.34 -19.54
C LEU A 141 -5.12 1.52 -20.63
N SER A 142 -6.25 2.17 -20.31
CA SER A 142 -7.37 2.37 -21.22
C SER A 142 -6.99 3.13 -22.48
N VAL A 143 -6.01 4.03 -22.41
CA VAL A 143 -5.52 4.81 -23.55
C VAL A 143 -4.27 4.21 -24.23
N SER A 144 -3.68 3.17 -23.65
CA SER A 144 -2.44 2.53 -24.13
C SER A 144 -2.65 1.35 -25.11
N PRO A 145 -1.60 0.92 -25.84
CA PRO A 145 -1.64 -0.30 -26.65
C PRO A 145 -1.39 -1.59 -25.84
N ALA A 146 -1.76 -1.64 -24.55
CA ALA A 146 -1.51 -2.79 -23.68
C ALA A 146 -2.18 -4.10 -24.15
N GLY A 147 -3.23 -4.00 -24.98
CA GLY A 147 -3.91 -5.14 -25.59
C GLY A 147 -3.21 -5.73 -26.83
N GLU A 148 -2.11 -5.16 -27.33
CA GLU A 148 -1.41 -5.67 -28.54
C GLU A 148 -0.41 -6.80 -28.23
N LEU A 149 -0.18 -7.09 -26.95
CA LEU A 149 0.74 -8.12 -26.50
C LEU A 149 0.15 -8.95 -25.34
N TRP A 150 0.35 -10.28 -25.40
CA TRP A 150 -0.09 -11.24 -24.38
C TRP A 150 -1.56 -11.09 -23.99
N SER A 151 -2.42 -10.94 -24.98
CA SER A 151 -3.87 -10.79 -24.85
C SER A 151 -4.58 -11.78 -25.76
N VAL A 152 -5.84 -12.10 -25.43
CA VAL A 152 -6.72 -12.87 -26.33
C VAL A 152 -6.92 -12.12 -27.64
N ASP A 153 -7.07 -10.80 -27.61
CA ASP A 153 -7.25 -9.99 -28.83
C ASP A 153 -6.05 -10.10 -29.78
N ALA A 154 -4.82 -9.98 -29.25
CA ALA A 154 -3.61 -10.11 -30.05
C ALA A 154 -3.45 -11.54 -30.59
N TRP A 155 -3.85 -12.56 -29.82
CA TRP A 155 -3.86 -13.95 -30.26
C TRP A 155 -4.85 -14.19 -31.40
N LEU A 156 -6.09 -13.69 -31.27
CA LEU A 156 -7.12 -13.75 -32.33
C LEU A 156 -6.68 -13.01 -33.60
N LYS A 157 -6.09 -11.81 -33.45
CA LYS A 157 -5.54 -11.00 -34.56
C LYS A 157 -4.43 -11.75 -35.30
N ARG A 158 -3.51 -12.41 -34.58
CA ARG A 158 -2.46 -13.25 -35.18
C ARG A 158 -3.01 -14.46 -35.91
N ARG A 159 -4.01 -15.16 -35.36
CA ARG A 159 -4.66 -16.30 -36.04
C ARG A 159 -5.30 -15.91 -37.36
N ARG A 160 -5.91 -14.72 -37.44
CA ARG A 160 -6.41 -14.17 -38.72
C ARG A 160 -5.27 -13.79 -39.67
N GLY A 161 -4.23 -13.15 -39.13
CA GLY A 161 -3.07 -12.68 -39.90
C GLY A 161 -2.27 -13.81 -40.57
N VAL A 162 -2.22 -15.02 -39.99
CA VAL A 162 -1.57 -16.19 -40.61
C VAL A 162 -2.22 -16.57 -41.95
N GLN A 163 -3.49 -16.25 -42.19
CA GLN A 163 -4.14 -16.45 -43.49
C GLN A 163 -3.96 -15.29 -44.48
N PHE A 164 -3.73 -14.07 -44.01
CA PHE A 164 -3.51 -12.90 -44.89
C PHE A 164 -2.02 -12.70 -45.23
N MET A 165 -1.11 -13.19 -44.38
CA MET A 165 0.35 -13.03 -44.49
C MET A 165 1.03 -13.91 -45.56
N GLN A 166 0.26 -14.61 -46.41
CA GLN A 166 0.77 -15.04 -47.72
C GLN A 166 0.82 -13.90 -48.74
N ARG A 167 0.31 -12.69 -48.42
CA ARG A 167 0.44 -11.50 -49.27
C ARG A 167 0.86 -10.30 -48.42
N ASN A 168 2.18 -10.09 -48.32
CA ASN A 168 2.91 -8.83 -48.17
C ASN A 168 2.23 -7.67 -47.40
N LEU A 169 2.88 -7.16 -46.33
CA LEU A 169 2.80 -5.79 -45.75
C LEU A 169 2.44 -5.61 -44.24
N ILE A 170 2.56 -6.60 -43.34
CA ILE A 170 2.45 -6.32 -41.89
C ILE A 170 3.85 -6.31 -41.24
N PRO A 171 4.31 -5.19 -40.67
CA PRO A 171 5.58 -5.13 -39.95
C PRO A 171 5.61 -6.16 -38.81
N ARG A 172 6.64 -7.00 -38.79
CA ARG A 172 6.88 -8.05 -37.78
C ARG A 172 7.14 -7.52 -36.36
N ASP A 173 7.12 -6.21 -36.15
CA ASP A 173 7.46 -5.57 -34.89
C ASP A 173 6.23 -4.82 -34.33
N ASN A 174 5.54 -5.43 -33.35
CA ASN A 174 4.51 -4.78 -32.51
C ASN A 174 5.18 -3.73 -31.60
N ARG A 175 5.77 -2.70 -32.22
CA ARG A 175 6.41 -1.57 -31.54
C ARG A 175 5.43 -0.41 -31.51
N HIS A 176 5.39 0.26 -30.37
CA HIS A 176 4.54 1.42 -30.14
C HIS A 176 5.34 2.51 -29.42
N PRO A 177 4.95 3.78 -29.55
CA PRO A 177 5.51 4.86 -28.75
C PRO A 177 5.41 4.57 -27.24
N ALA A 178 6.51 4.78 -26.52
CA ALA A 178 6.66 4.50 -25.09
C ALA A 178 5.83 5.38 -24.14
N TRP A 179 5.08 6.37 -24.63
CA TRP A 179 4.58 7.49 -23.82
C TRP A 179 3.70 7.04 -22.65
N ALA A 180 2.79 6.08 -22.88
CA ALA A 180 1.89 5.59 -21.83
C ALA A 180 2.68 4.94 -20.68
N ARG A 181 3.73 4.18 -21.03
CA ARG A 181 4.64 3.58 -20.05
C ARG A 181 5.43 4.65 -19.29
N ARG A 182 5.92 5.68 -19.99
CA ARG A 182 6.64 6.80 -19.36
C ARG A 182 5.74 7.58 -18.40
N LEU A 183 4.46 7.77 -18.72
CA LEU A 183 3.51 8.40 -17.81
C LEU A 183 3.27 7.57 -16.56
N VAL A 184 3.19 6.23 -16.66
CA VAL A 184 3.13 5.36 -15.46
C VAL A 184 4.40 5.51 -14.60
N GLN A 185 5.58 5.54 -15.22
CA GLN A 185 6.85 5.73 -14.51
C GLN A 185 6.93 7.08 -13.81
N LEU A 186 6.51 8.14 -14.51
CA LEU A 186 6.44 9.50 -13.94
C LEU A 186 5.42 9.58 -12.81
N LEU A 187 4.25 8.96 -12.96
CA LEU A 187 3.25 8.86 -11.89
C LEU A 187 3.87 8.26 -10.63
N ILE A 188 4.56 7.13 -10.74
CA ILE A 188 5.24 6.48 -9.61
C ILE A 188 6.31 7.40 -9.00
N ALA A 189 7.13 8.04 -9.83
CA ALA A 189 8.18 8.94 -9.37
C ALA A 189 7.63 10.17 -8.65
N ILE A 190 6.54 10.76 -9.15
CA ILE A 190 5.83 11.88 -8.53
C ILE A 190 5.19 11.45 -7.21
N ILE A 191 4.57 10.26 -7.15
CA ILE A 191 3.98 9.73 -5.92
C ILE A 191 5.04 9.58 -4.83
N TYR A 192 6.21 9.02 -5.13
CA TYR A 192 7.28 8.91 -4.13
C TYR A 192 7.81 10.27 -3.72
N PHE A 193 8.02 11.19 -4.66
CA PHE A 193 8.46 12.54 -4.32
C PHE A 193 7.44 13.27 -3.43
N ALA A 194 6.14 13.17 -3.74
CA ALA A 194 5.07 13.71 -2.90
C ALA A 194 5.01 13.02 -1.53
N ALA A 195 5.21 11.70 -1.47
CA ALA A 195 5.29 10.97 -0.21
C ALA A 195 6.46 11.48 0.66
N ALA A 196 7.62 11.76 0.07
CA ALA A 196 8.75 12.36 0.78
C ALA A 196 8.41 13.75 1.33
N ILE A 197 7.73 14.60 0.55
CA ILE A 197 7.25 15.92 1.02
C ILE A 197 6.32 15.77 2.22
N THR A 198 5.38 14.82 2.20
CA THR A 198 4.49 14.59 3.35
C THR A 198 5.23 14.12 4.60
N LYS A 199 6.30 13.33 4.44
CA LYS A 199 7.14 12.87 5.54
C LYS A 199 7.93 14.02 6.18
N VAL A 200 8.45 14.95 5.38
CA VAL A 200 9.17 16.15 5.89
C VAL A 200 8.29 16.99 6.81
N HIS A 201 7.00 17.09 6.53
CA HIS A 201 6.04 17.80 7.39
C HIS A 201 5.58 17.00 8.62
N THR A 202 6.04 15.76 8.78
CA THR A 202 5.63 14.87 9.89
C THR A 202 6.83 14.57 10.78
N ALA A 203 7.09 15.40 11.80
CA ALA A 203 8.21 15.21 12.72
C ALA A 203 8.24 13.80 13.36
N ALA A 204 7.05 13.26 13.68
CA ALA A 204 6.89 11.91 14.23
C ALA A 204 7.43 10.79 13.31
N TYR A 205 7.53 11.03 11.99
CA TYR A 205 8.10 10.06 11.05
C TYR A 205 9.60 9.86 11.30
N PHE A 206 10.38 10.94 11.37
CA PHE A 206 11.83 10.85 11.57
C PHE A 206 12.25 10.49 12.99
N SER A 207 11.38 10.74 13.96
CA SER A 207 11.58 10.28 15.34
C SER A 207 11.32 8.77 15.52
N GLY A 208 10.73 8.11 14.53
CA GLY A 208 10.31 6.71 14.58
C GLY A 208 8.96 6.45 15.26
N ASP A 209 8.37 7.43 15.98
CA ASP A 209 7.10 7.21 16.71
C ASP A 209 5.96 6.82 15.81
N GLN A 210 5.80 7.53 14.69
CA GLN A 210 4.74 7.20 13.76
C GLN A 210 4.87 5.74 13.30
N MET A 211 6.10 5.29 13.03
CA MET A 211 6.36 3.90 12.64
C MET A 211 6.02 2.94 13.78
N THR A 212 6.48 3.22 15.01
CA THR A 212 6.14 2.43 16.21
C THR A 212 4.63 2.26 16.36
N TYR A 213 3.85 3.34 16.23
CA TYR A 213 2.39 3.29 16.29
C TYR A 213 1.77 2.41 15.20
N TRP A 214 2.23 2.55 13.95
CA TRP A 214 1.76 1.70 12.86
C TRP A 214 2.15 0.22 13.02
N LEU A 215 3.25 -0.06 13.71
CA LEU A 215 3.71 -1.42 13.99
C LEU A 215 2.92 -2.09 15.12
N VAL A 216 2.38 -1.33 16.08
CA VAL A 216 1.56 -1.90 17.19
C VAL A 216 0.05 -1.90 16.90
N THR A 217 -0.44 -1.06 16.00
CA THR A 217 -1.89 -1.04 15.66
C THR A 217 -2.33 -2.26 14.85
N ASN A 218 -3.58 -2.69 15.05
CA ASN A 218 -4.20 -3.82 14.32
C ASN A 218 -5.17 -3.35 13.22
N ILE A 219 -5.11 -2.08 12.82
CA ILE A 219 -6.03 -1.49 11.83
C ILE A 219 -5.90 -2.09 10.43
N ASN A 220 -4.68 -2.42 9.98
CA ASN A 220 -4.46 -2.81 8.58
C ASN A 220 -4.69 -4.30 8.33
N GLY A 221 -4.10 -5.16 9.17
CA GLY A 221 -4.13 -6.61 9.01
C GLY A 221 -2.97 -7.29 9.73
N PRO A 222 -2.84 -8.63 9.57
CA PRO A 222 -1.76 -9.39 10.17
C PRO A 222 -0.37 -8.89 9.75
N LYS A 223 0.53 -8.76 10.72
CA LYS A 223 1.87 -8.16 10.58
C LYS A 223 2.92 -9.03 11.30
N PRO A 224 3.41 -10.10 10.65
CA PRO A 224 4.21 -11.14 11.31
C PRO A 224 5.47 -10.63 12.01
N VAL A 225 6.02 -9.50 11.57
CA VAL A 225 7.29 -8.94 12.08
C VAL A 225 7.08 -7.58 12.74
N GLY A 226 5.90 -6.97 12.60
CA GLY A 226 5.67 -5.57 12.95
C GLY A 226 5.95 -5.26 14.42
N GLU A 227 5.30 -6.01 15.31
CA GLU A 227 5.39 -5.80 16.77
C GLU A 227 6.81 -6.02 17.28
N TYR A 228 7.50 -7.06 16.80
CA TYR A 228 8.89 -7.33 17.16
C TYR A 228 9.84 -6.18 16.76
N MET A 229 9.60 -5.51 15.63
CA MET A 229 10.43 -4.37 15.21
C MET A 229 10.31 -3.14 16.12
N THR A 230 9.29 -3.08 16.99
CA THR A 230 9.14 -2.00 17.97
C THR A 230 10.17 -2.07 19.09
N GLU A 231 10.79 -3.23 19.30
CA GLU A 231 11.89 -3.43 20.25
C GLU A 231 13.21 -2.81 19.75
N TYR A 232 13.27 -2.43 18.47
CA TYR A 232 14.45 -1.85 17.83
C TYR A 232 14.19 -0.40 17.36
N PRO A 233 13.91 0.56 18.25
CA PRO A 233 13.52 1.93 17.89
C PRO A 233 14.57 2.64 17.03
N GLY A 234 15.85 2.37 17.26
CA GLY A 234 16.95 2.90 16.44
C GLY A 234 16.89 2.47 14.97
N PHE A 235 16.46 1.23 14.71
CA PHE A 235 16.22 0.74 13.36
C PHE A 235 15.05 1.46 12.71
N LEU A 236 13.99 1.77 13.45
CA LEU A 236 12.83 2.51 12.92
C LEU A 236 13.22 3.92 12.47
N VAL A 237 14.01 4.63 13.28
CA VAL A 237 14.57 5.94 12.91
C VAL A 237 15.42 5.82 11.65
N LEU A 238 16.39 4.90 11.63
CA LEU A 238 17.25 4.68 10.46
C LEU A 238 16.45 4.35 9.20
N SER A 239 15.46 3.46 9.31
CA SER A 239 14.59 3.06 8.19
C SER A 239 13.77 4.23 7.64
N SER A 240 13.40 5.19 8.50
CA SER A 240 12.67 6.39 8.11
C SER A 240 13.53 7.31 7.26
N TYR A 241 14.79 7.54 7.64
CA TYR A 241 15.74 8.30 6.82
C TYR A 241 16.09 7.59 5.51
N ILE A 242 16.25 6.27 5.52
CA ILE A 242 16.48 5.48 4.30
C ILE A 242 15.28 5.60 3.36
N GLY A 243 14.06 5.40 3.88
CA GLY A 243 12.82 5.49 3.11
C GLY A 243 12.64 6.88 2.48
N PHE A 244 12.79 7.94 3.27
CA PHE A 244 12.76 9.32 2.78
C PHE A 244 13.79 9.57 1.68
N THR A 245 15.06 9.21 1.93
CA THR A 245 16.14 9.44 0.97
C THR A 245 15.87 8.70 -0.33
N TRP A 246 15.45 7.44 -0.24
CA TRP A 246 15.11 6.64 -1.42
C TRP A 246 13.95 7.26 -2.21
N GLU A 247 12.88 7.72 -1.55
CA GLU A 247 11.74 8.34 -2.22
C GLU A 247 12.12 9.61 -2.99
N VAL A 248 12.96 10.48 -2.40
CA VAL A 248 13.48 11.68 -3.06
C VAL A 248 14.38 11.32 -4.24
N LEU A 249 15.26 10.34 -4.06
CA LEU A 249 16.24 9.94 -5.07
C LEU A 249 15.63 9.12 -6.22
N PHE A 250 14.47 8.49 -6.02
CA PHE A 250 13.83 7.62 -7.00
C PHE A 250 13.62 8.32 -8.34
N ILE A 251 13.04 9.54 -8.33
CA ILE A 251 12.73 10.30 -9.55
C ILE A 251 13.97 10.67 -10.37
N PHE A 252 15.16 10.72 -9.77
CA PHE A 252 16.38 11.09 -10.49
C PHE A 252 17.12 9.86 -11.03
N PHE A 253 17.14 8.77 -10.26
CA PHE A 253 17.96 7.60 -10.57
C PHE A 253 17.21 6.44 -11.25
N CYS A 254 15.87 6.45 -11.29
CA CYS A 254 15.10 5.34 -11.87
C CYS A 254 15.19 5.19 -13.39
N TRP A 255 15.84 6.12 -14.11
CA TRP A 255 15.85 6.15 -15.58
C TRP A 255 16.98 5.34 -16.23
N GLY A 256 18.15 5.28 -15.61
CA GLY A 256 19.33 4.57 -16.13
C GLY A 256 19.30 3.07 -15.78
N LEU A 257 20.02 2.23 -16.52
CA LEU A 257 19.96 0.76 -16.34
C LEU A 257 20.25 0.32 -14.88
N TRP A 258 21.37 0.78 -14.32
CA TRP A 258 21.80 0.42 -12.97
C TRP A 258 20.97 1.13 -11.89
N GLY A 259 20.77 2.45 -12.02
CA GLY A 259 19.94 3.21 -11.09
C GLY A 259 18.52 2.66 -10.99
N ARG A 260 17.89 2.35 -12.13
CA ARG A 260 16.59 1.67 -12.21
C ARG A 260 16.55 0.36 -11.42
N ARG A 261 17.54 -0.52 -11.59
CA ARG A 261 17.58 -1.82 -10.89
C ARG A 261 17.66 -1.65 -9.38
N TRP A 262 18.51 -0.74 -8.90
CA TRP A 262 18.63 -0.45 -7.48
C TRP A 262 17.38 0.24 -6.92
N MET A 263 16.87 1.27 -7.59
CA MET A 263 15.70 2.02 -7.13
C MET A 263 14.44 1.15 -7.10
N ILE A 264 14.23 0.28 -8.09
CA ILE A 264 13.12 -0.68 -8.09
C ILE A 264 13.37 -1.78 -7.06
N GLY A 265 14.59 -2.31 -6.95
CA GLY A 265 14.91 -3.35 -5.98
C GLY A 265 14.65 -2.90 -4.55
N MET A 266 15.14 -1.70 -4.20
CA MET A 266 14.85 -1.06 -2.91
C MET A 266 13.35 -0.80 -2.73
N GLY A 267 12.66 -0.36 -3.79
CA GLY A 267 11.23 -0.16 -3.75
C GLY A 267 10.44 -1.44 -3.50
N VAL A 268 10.86 -2.56 -4.10
CA VAL A 268 10.27 -3.88 -3.85
C VAL A 268 10.50 -4.29 -2.41
N LEU A 269 11.72 -4.12 -1.88
CA LEU A 269 12.05 -4.40 -0.48
C LEU A 269 11.25 -3.52 0.48
N PHE A 270 11.11 -2.24 0.17
CA PHE A 270 10.33 -1.29 0.97
C PHE A 270 8.87 -1.73 1.06
N HIS A 271 8.22 -1.99 -0.09
CA HIS A 271 6.81 -2.40 -0.11
C HIS A 271 6.60 -3.79 0.50
N ALA A 272 7.53 -4.73 0.31
CA ALA A 272 7.52 -6.00 1.03
C ALA A 272 7.65 -5.79 2.54
N GLY A 273 8.53 -4.90 2.98
CA GLY A 273 8.66 -4.48 4.37
C GLY A 273 7.33 -3.95 4.91
N THR A 274 6.65 -3.05 4.19
CA THR A 274 5.34 -2.54 4.64
C THR A 274 4.25 -3.62 4.69
N PHE A 275 4.33 -4.66 3.85
CA PHE A 275 3.45 -5.81 3.92
C PHE A 275 3.67 -6.60 5.23
N PHE A 276 4.91 -6.99 5.52
CA PHE A 276 5.23 -7.84 6.69
C PHE A 276 5.23 -7.09 8.02
N MET A 277 5.58 -5.80 8.01
CA MET A 277 5.72 -4.98 9.20
C MET A 277 4.44 -4.21 9.50
N LEU A 278 3.80 -3.58 8.49
CA LEU A 278 2.65 -2.69 8.72
C LEU A 278 1.30 -3.35 8.40
N GLY A 279 1.30 -4.60 7.93
CA GLY A 279 0.08 -5.32 7.53
C GLY A 279 -0.61 -4.72 6.31
N LEU A 280 0.07 -3.88 5.52
CA LEU A 280 -0.49 -3.29 4.31
C LEU A 280 -0.54 -4.36 3.21
N GLN A 281 -1.69 -5.01 3.02
CA GLN A 281 -1.78 -6.12 2.06
C GLN A 281 -1.89 -5.64 0.62
N SER A 282 -2.90 -4.82 0.30
CA SER A 282 -3.23 -4.49 -1.09
C SER A 282 -2.36 -3.39 -1.69
N PHE A 283 -1.88 -2.45 -0.87
CA PHE A 283 -1.05 -1.33 -1.34
C PHE A 283 0.28 -1.79 -1.96
N PRO A 284 1.11 -2.61 -1.28
CA PRO A 284 2.34 -3.16 -1.84
C PRO A 284 2.12 -3.92 -3.15
N MET A 285 1.04 -4.69 -3.24
CA MET A 285 0.73 -5.48 -4.44
C MET A 285 0.47 -4.59 -5.66
N VAL A 286 -0.24 -3.48 -5.48
CA VAL A 286 -0.41 -2.50 -6.57
C VAL A 286 0.90 -1.84 -6.92
N MET A 287 1.74 -1.48 -5.94
CA MET A 287 3.04 -0.88 -6.24
C MET A 287 3.96 -1.85 -7.00
N PHE A 288 3.94 -3.16 -6.67
CA PHE A 288 4.63 -4.18 -7.45
C PHE A 288 4.13 -4.25 -8.89
N CYS A 289 2.81 -4.18 -9.12
CA CYS A 289 2.25 -4.13 -10.46
C CYS A 289 2.76 -2.89 -11.22
N MET A 290 2.74 -1.72 -10.57
CA MET A 290 3.16 -0.45 -11.15
C MET A 290 4.66 -0.48 -11.51
N TYR A 291 5.52 -1.14 -10.73
CA TYR A 291 6.92 -1.33 -11.07
C TYR A 291 7.16 -2.15 -12.34
N LEU A 292 6.20 -2.99 -12.77
CA LEU A 292 6.33 -3.72 -14.03
C LEU A 292 6.36 -2.77 -15.24
N SER A 293 5.89 -1.53 -15.11
CA SER A 293 6.06 -0.49 -16.13
C SER A 293 7.53 -0.16 -16.43
N PHE A 294 8.46 -0.47 -15.52
CA PHE A 294 9.88 -0.28 -15.72
C PHE A 294 10.56 -1.43 -16.47
N VAL A 295 9.86 -2.54 -16.73
CA VAL A 295 10.38 -3.67 -17.51
C VAL A 295 10.57 -3.25 -18.97
N ASN A 296 11.80 -3.37 -19.45
CA ASN A 296 12.17 -3.11 -20.85
C ASN A 296 12.34 -4.42 -21.62
N GLU A 297 12.47 -4.30 -22.95
CA GLU A 297 12.72 -5.44 -23.84
C GLU A 297 13.99 -6.23 -23.45
N GLU A 298 15.06 -5.54 -23.04
CA GLU A 298 16.30 -6.18 -22.59
C GLU A 298 16.09 -7.09 -21.37
N ASP A 299 15.27 -6.65 -20.42
CA ASP A 299 14.98 -7.40 -19.20
C ASP A 299 14.20 -8.69 -19.54
N VAL A 300 13.23 -8.58 -20.47
CA VAL A 300 12.48 -9.74 -20.98
C VAL A 300 13.40 -10.69 -21.74
N ARG A 301 14.27 -10.18 -22.63
CA ARG A 301 15.24 -11.02 -23.36
C ARG A 301 16.19 -11.74 -22.39
N TRP A 302 16.70 -11.03 -21.39
CA TRP A 302 17.55 -11.60 -20.35
C TRP A 302 16.83 -12.71 -19.58
N ALA A 303 15.62 -12.45 -19.06
CA ALA A 303 14.82 -13.41 -18.33
C ALA A 303 14.51 -14.67 -19.17
N MET A 304 14.10 -14.49 -20.44
CA MET A 304 13.84 -15.59 -21.36
C MET A 304 15.10 -16.40 -21.67
N SER A 305 16.26 -15.76 -21.77
CA SER A 305 17.53 -16.47 -21.97
C SER A 305 17.90 -17.31 -20.76
N GLY A 306 17.68 -16.81 -19.54
CA GLY A 306 17.88 -17.55 -18.29
C GLY A 306 16.95 -18.74 -18.20
N LEU A 307 15.65 -18.54 -18.48
CA LEU A 307 14.66 -19.61 -18.47
C LEU A 307 14.99 -20.71 -19.49
N ARG A 308 15.49 -20.36 -20.68
CA ARG A 308 15.97 -21.33 -21.68
C ARG A 308 17.21 -22.10 -21.23
N ARG A 309 18.11 -21.49 -20.44
CA ARG A 309 19.28 -22.18 -19.87
C ARG A 309 18.85 -23.14 -18.76
N LEU A 310 17.96 -22.69 -17.87
CA LEU A 310 17.40 -23.52 -16.81
C LEU A 310 16.65 -24.72 -17.40
N TYR A 311 15.79 -24.49 -18.40
CA TYR A 311 15.08 -25.54 -19.12
C TYR A 311 16.03 -26.61 -19.70
N ARG A 312 17.13 -26.19 -20.32
CA ARG A 312 18.14 -27.10 -20.86
C ARG A 312 18.86 -27.91 -19.77
N ARG A 313 18.91 -27.42 -18.53
CA ARG A 313 19.55 -28.10 -17.40
C ARG A 313 18.62 -29.03 -16.63
N THR A 314 17.36 -28.63 -16.43
CA THR A 314 16.47 -29.30 -15.48
C THR A 314 15.47 -30.25 -16.13
N HIS A 315 15.34 -30.27 -17.47
CA HIS A 315 14.33 -31.06 -18.19
C HIS A 315 12.89 -30.92 -17.64
N LEU A 316 12.58 -29.83 -16.92
CA LEU A 316 11.29 -29.64 -16.25
C LEU A 316 10.14 -29.69 -17.26
N SER A 317 9.28 -30.70 -17.10
CA SER A 317 8.11 -31.01 -17.94
C SER A 317 7.07 -29.90 -17.99
N ILE A 318 7.05 -28.98 -17.01
CA ILE A 318 6.11 -27.85 -16.92
C ILE A 318 6.24 -26.90 -18.14
N ILE A 319 7.44 -26.75 -18.72
CA ILE A 319 7.64 -25.90 -19.91
C ILE A 319 7.22 -26.63 -21.20
N ARG A 320 7.11 -27.97 -21.20
CA ARG A 320 6.53 -28.70 -22.33
C ARG A 320 5.09 -28.27 -22.57
N PHE A 321 4.33 -27.85 -21.55
CA PHE A 321 2.96 -27.34 -21.70
C PHE A 321 2.91 -26.02 -22.50
N ALA A 322 3.85 -25.09 -22.25
CA ALA A 322 3.97 -23.85 -23.01
C ALA A 322 4.39 -24.10 -24.47
N ALA A 323 5.27 -25.10 -24.71
CA ALA A 323 5.63 -25.55 -26.05
C ALA A 323 4.52 -26.39 -26.74
N TYR A 324 3.62 -27.02 -25.96
CA TYR A 324 2.45 -27.73 -26.47
C TYR A 324 1.39 -26.74 -26.95
N GLY A 325 1.19 -25.63 -26.24
CA GLY A 325 0.32 -24.53 -26.66
C GLY A 325 0.72 -23.91 -28.00
N THR A 326 2.02 -23.82 -28.31
CA THR A 326 2.50 -23.37 -29.62
C THR A 326 2.34 -24.43 -30.71
N ARG A 327 2.49 -25.72 -30.39
CA ARG A 327 2.24 -26.84 -31.34
C ARG A 327 0.76 -27.08 -31.64
N LEU A 328 -0.14 -26.92 -30.67
CA LEU A 328 -1.60 -26.90 -30.87
C LEU A 328 -2.03 -25.71 -31.76
N GLY A 329 -1.22 -24.65 -31.84
CA GLY A 329 -1.42 -23.55 -32.78
C GLY A 329 -1.02 -23.88 -34.22
N SER A 330 -0.08 -24.80 -34.44
CA SER A 330 0.39 -25.20 -35.77
C SER A 330 -0.34 -26.42 -36.35
N ALA A 331 -0.92 -27.25 -35.49
CA ALA A 331 -1.74 -28.39 -35.88
C ALA A 331 -3.21 -28.10 -35.54
N SER A 332 -3.91 -27.33 -36.36
CA SER A 332 -5.37 -27.24 -36.26
C SER A 332 -6.03 -27.00 -37.62
N PRO A 333 -7.16 -27.68 -37.90
CA PRO A 333 -7.78 -27.76 -39.21
C PRO A 333 -8.48 -26.45 -39.58
N ARG A 334 -8.81 -26.26 -40.87
CA ARG A 334 -9.84 -25.30 -41.29
C ARG A 334 -11.12 -25.56 -40.48
N ARG A 335 -11.52 -24.68 -39.54
CA ARG A 335 -12.91 -24.40 -39.13
C ARG A 335 -12.94 -23.44 -37.93
N PHE A 336 -13.78 -22.40 -38.04
CA PHE A 336 -14.01 -21.30 -37.10
C PHE A 336 -12.95 -20.19 -37.00
N GLN A 337 -13.05 -19.22 -37.91
CA GLN A 337 -12.48 -17.88 -37.73
C GLN A 337 -13.46 -17.02 -36.92
N ILE A 338 -13.10 -16.68 -35.67
CA ILE A 338 -13.85 -15.69 -34.90
C ILE A 338 -13.56 -14.31 -35.50
N THR A 339 -14.56 -13.62 -36.04
CA THR A 339 -14.43 -12.24 -36.57
C THR A 339 -14.42 -11.20 -35.42
N PRO A 340 -13.97 -9.94 -35.63
CA PRO A 340 -14.04 -8.93 -34.57
C PRO A 340 -15.48 -8.72 -34.06
N ALA A 341 -16.44 -8.72 -34.98
CA ALA A 341 -17.86 -8.60 -34.67
C ALA A 341 -18.35 -9.78 -33.82
N MET A 342 -18.01 -11.02 -34.17
CA MET A 342 -18.36 -12.18 -33.35
C MET A 342 -17.77 -12.09 -31.95
N SER A 343 -16.50 -11.68 -31.82
CA SER A 343 -15.85 -11.52 -30.52
C SER A 343 -16.53 -10.44 -29.67
N LEU A 344 -16.93 -9.32 -30.28
CA LEU A 344 -17.66 -8.25 -29.61
C LEU A 344 -19.06 -8.73 -29.18
N MET A 345 -19.79 -9.41 -30.06
CA MET A 345 -21.10 -9.98 -29.73
C MET A 345 -21.01 -10.99 -28.59
N SER A 346 -20.01 -11.87 -28.60
CA SER A 346 -19.76 -12.79 -27.48
C SER A 346 -19.49 -12.05 -26.18
N PHE A 347 -18.72 -10.96 -26.22
CA PHE A 347 -18.47 -10.12 -25.05
C PHE A 347 -19.75 -9.48 -24.52
N LEU A 348 -20.58 -8.90 -25.40
CA LEU A 348 -21.85 -8.29 -25.01
C LEU A 348 -22.83 -9.32 -24.42
N VAL A 349 -22.95 -10.50 -25.02
CA VAL A 349 -23.80 -11.59 -24.51
C VAL A 349 -23.31 -12.05 -23.13
N ILE A 350 -22.01 -12.25 -22.95
CA ILE A 350 -21.44 -12.65 -21.66
C ILE A 350 -21.57 -11.54 -20.61
N ALA A 351 -21.47 -10.28 -21.01
CA ALA A 351 -21.70 -9.14 -20.12
C ALA A 351 -23.15 -9.07 -19.64
N LEU A 352 -24.11 -9.16 -20.56
CA LEU A 352 -25.54 -9.17 -20.23
C LEU A 352 -25.91 -10.37 -19.35
N ALA A 353 -25.42 -11.57 -19.69
CA ALA A 353 -25.64 -12.77 -18.90
C ALA A 353 -25.04 -12.64 -17.49
N SER A 354 -23.79 -12.16 -17.38
CA SER A 354 -23.15 -11.92 -16.08
C SER A 354 -23.93 -10.93 -15.23
N VAL A 355 -24.39 -9.82 -15.81
CA VAL A 355 -25.21 -8.81 -15.11
C VAL A 355 -26.53 -9.42 -14.61
N ALA A 356 -27.25 -10.15 -15.45
CA ALA A 356 -28.50 -10.80 -15.06
C ALA A 356 -28.28 -11.81 -13.92
N LEU A 357 -27.23 -12.63 -14.02
CA LEU A 357 -26.82 -13.56 -12.97
C LEU A 357 -26.40 -12.85 -11.68
N GLY A 358 -25.74 -11.70 -11.79
CA GLY A 358 -25.35 -10.90 -10.63
C GLY A 358 -26.55 -10.35 -9.86
N ILE A 359 -27.52 -9.76 -10.57
CA ILE A 359 -28.77 -9.27 -9.98
C ILE A 359 -29.54 -10.42 -9.32
N GLU A 360 -29.70 -11.55 -10.03
CA GLU A 360 -30.39 -12.72 -9.49
C GLU A 360 -29.64 -13.31 -8.28
N GLY A 361 -28.31 -13.34 -8.34
CA GLY A 361 -27.46 -13.78 -7.23
C GLY A 361 -27.69 -12.94 -5.98
N GLU A 362 -27.63 -11.61 -6.11
CA GLU A 362 -27.88 -10.70 -4.99
C GLU A 362 -29.31 -10.85 -4.43
N LYS A 363 -30.32 -10.97 -5.30
CA LYS A 363 -31.70 -11.25 -4.88
C LYS A 363 -31.86 -12.53 -4.08
N ARG A 364 -31.05 -13.56 -4.36
CA ARG A 364 -31.05 -14.83 -3.61
C ARG A 364 -30.28 -14.75 -2.30
N PHE A 365 -29.26 -13.89 -2.23
CA PHE A 365 -28.58 -13.63 -0.96
C PHE A 365 -29.52 -12.96 0.04
N ASP A 366 -30.40 -12.06 -0.43
CA ASP A 366 -31.48 -11.41 0.33
C ASP A 366 -31.15 -11.13 1.81
N LEU A 367 -30.00 -10.49 2.07
CA LEU A 367 -29.49 -10.27 3.42
C LEU A 367 -30.52 -9.56 4.33
N TYR A 368 -31.37 -8.74 3.73
CA TYR A 368 -32.41 -7.95 4.39
C TYR A 368 -33.80 -8.57 4.35
N GLY A 369 -33.95 -9.75 3.75
CA GLY A 369 -35.26 -10.42 3.64
C GLY A 369 -36.27 -9.64 2.81
N LYS A 370 -35.85 -8.72 1.92
CA LYS A 370 -36.76 -7.86 1.14
C LYS A 370 -37.66 -8.65 0.20
N ASN A 371 -37.22 -9.82 -0.26
CA ASN A 371 -37.96 -10.66 -1.19
C ASN A 371 -38.77 -11.76 -0.49
N ARG A 372 -38.79 -11.77 0.85
CA ARG A 372 -39.54 -12.76 1.62
C ARG A 372 -41.04 -12.45 1.64
N PRO A 373 -41.92 -13.46 1.74
CA PRO A 373 -43.36 -13.26 1.89
C PRO A 373 -43.72 -12.47 3.16
N GLU A 374 -42.93 -12.61 4.23
CA GLU A 374 -43.16 -11.92 5.51
C GLU A 374 -42.73 -10.45 5.49
N GLY A 375 -42.09 -9.99 4.41
CA GLY A 375 -41.47 -8.67 4.32
C GLY A 375 -40.03 -8.62 4.85
N PRO A 376 -39.40 -7.43 4.81
CA PRO A 376 -38.03 -7.23 5.28
C PRO A 376 -37.84 -7.64 6.74
N TYR A 377 -36.62 -8.06 7.10
CA TYR A 377 -36.27 -8.29 8.51
C TYR A 377 -36.55 -7.04 9.34
N THR A 378 -37.25 -7.21 10.45
CA THR A 378 -37.48 -6.14 11.41
C THR A 378 -36.21 -5.90 12.22
N LEU A 379 -35.80 -4.63 12.31
CA LEU A 379 -34.72 -4.25 13.21
C LEU A 379 -35.15 -4.53 14.64
N ARG A 380 -34.23 -5.07 15.44
CA ARG A 380 -34.44 -5.26 16.87
C ARG A 380 -34.22 -3.93 17.58
N GLU A 381 -35.19 -3.50 18.37
CA GLU A 381 -35.02 -2.35 19.26
C GLU A 381 -33.90 -2.66 20.26
N LEU A 382 -32.94 -1.73 20.38
CA LEU A 382 -31.85 -1.83 21.35
C LEU A 382 -32.42 -1.70 22.76
N SER A 383 -31.78 -2.33 23.74
CA SER A 383 -32.24 -2.17 25.12
C SER A 383 -31.98 -0.74 25.60
N PRO A 384 -32.79 -0.19 26.53
CA PRO A 384 -32.54 1.14 27.09
C PRO A 384 -31.12 1.31 27.64
N GLU A 385 -30.54 0.25 28.22
CA GLU A 385 -29.19 0.24 28.77
C GLU A 385 -28.11 0.33 27.66
N GLU A 386 -28.32 -0.33 26.52
CA GLU A 386 -27.43 -0.22 25.36
C GLU A 386 -27.49 1.19 24.76
N VAL A 387 -28.69 1.78 24.68
CA VAL A 387 -28.89 3.16 24.21
C VAL A 387 -28.21 4.15 25.15
N GLU A 388 -28.40 4.01 26.46
CA GLU A 388 -27.71 4.83 27.46
C GLU A 388 -26.20 4.70 27.33
N THR A 389 -25.68 3.50 27.09
CA THR A 389 -24.25 3.26 26.87
C THR A 389 -23.73 3.95 25.61
N LEU A 390 -24.48 3.92 24.50
CA LEU A 390 -24.10 4.56 23.24
C LEU A 390 -24.18 6.09 23.29
N LEU A 391 -25.07 6.64 24.13
CA LEU A 391 -25.28 8.08 24.30
C LEU A 391 -24.50 8.67 25.48
N ALA A 392 -23.92 7.83 26.35
CA ALA A 392 -23.13 8.27 27.49
C ALA A 392 -21.91 9.09 27.02
N ASP A 393 -21.57 10.11 27.81
CA ASP A 393 -20.34 10.86 27.58
C ASP A 393 -19.14 9.91 27.57
N PRO A 394 -18.20 10.07 26.61
CA PRO A 394 -17.02 9.24 26.55
C PRO A 394 -16.26 9.37 27.88
N LYS A 395 -16.04 8.23 28.53
CA LYS A 395 -15.29 8.20 29.79
C LYS A 395 -13.89 8.78 29.55
N PRO A 396 -13.36 9.63 30.45
CA PRO A 396 -11.99 10.08 30.35
C PRO A 396 -11.04 8.90 30.24
N VAL A 397 -10.09 8.97 29.31
CA VAL A 397 -9.01 7.99 29.20
C VAL A 397 -8.26 7.99 30.53
N ARG A 398 -8.04 6.82 31.13
CA ARG A 398 -7.29 6.71 32.39
C ARG A 398 -5.87 7.18 32.15
N ASP A 399 -5.24 7.86 33.11
CA ASP A 399 -3.87 8.36 32.94
C ASP A 399 -2.87 7.23 32.61
N PHE A 400 -3.12 6.02 33.12
CA PHE A 400 -2.39 4.82 32.72
C PHE A 400 -2.48 4.48 31.23
N ASP A 401 -3.66 4.59 30.62
CA ASP A 401 -3.84 4.28 29.20
C ASP A 401 -3.25 5.37 28.29
N LYS A 402 -2.94 6.56 28.84
CA LYS A 402 -2.23 7.64 28.14
C LYS A 402 -0.72 7.38 28.06
N VAL A 403 -0.16 6.53 28.92
CA VAL A 403 1.26 6.18 28.90
C VAL A 403 1.47 4.97 28.01
N PHE A 404 2.03 5.19 26.83
CA PHE A 404 2.37 4.14 25.87
C PHE A 404 3.55 3.28 26.36
N SER A 405 4.61 3.92 26.87
CA SER A 405 5.81 3.24 27.34
C SER A 405 6.45 3.98 28.52
N PHE A 406 7.12 3.22 29.38
CA PHE A 406 7.98 3.77 30.43
C PHE A 406 9.26 2.96 30.50
N GLU A 407 10.33 3.55 29.98
CA GLU A 407 11.61 2.88 29.74
C GLU A 407 12.73 3.57 30.52
N VAL A 408 13.75 2.80 30.89
CA VAL A 408 14.87 3.27 31.71
C VAL A 408 16.20 2.83 31.09
N GLY A 409 17.13 3.77 30.98
CA GLY A 409 18.41 3.59 30.30
C GLY A 409 19.47 4.61 30.72
N THR A 410 20.54 4.76 29.92
CA THR A 410 21.64 5.72 30.22
C THR A 410 22.01 6.62 29.03
N LEU A 411 21.65 6.20 27.82
CA LEU A 411 21.97 6.85 26.56
C LEU A 411 20.70 7.26 25.82
N GLU A 412 20.58 8.56 25.59
CA GLU A 412 19.60 9.16 24.70
C GLU A 412 20.29 9.51 23.37
N MET A 413 19.65 9.18 22.24
CA MET A 413 20.09 9.57 20.90
C MET A 413 18.87 9.90 20.03
N GLY A 414 18.87 11.10 19.44
CA GLY A 414 17.77 11.55 18.57
C GLY A 414 16.42 11.67 19.31
N GLY A 415 16.46 12.00 20.60
CA GLY A 415 15.27 12.08 21.45
C GLY A 415 14.61 10.73 21.75
N LYS A 416 15.32 9.60 21.55
CA LYS A 416 14.93 8.23 21.96
C LYS A 416 15.95 7.69 22.96
N LEU A 417 15.49 6.90 23.92
CA LEU A 417 16.33 6.03 24.72
C LEU A 417 16.88 4.89 23.84
N TRP A 418 18.21 4.82 23.72
CA TRP A 418 18.85 3.84 22.83
C TRP A 418 19.19 2.52 23.52
N ASN A 419 19.45 2.56 24.83
CA ASN A 419 19.79 1.39 25.61
C ASN A 419 18.84 1.24 26.79
N ARG A 420 18.19 0.08 26.90
CA ARG A 420 17.44 -0.28 28.11
C ARG A 420 18.40 -0.96 29.07
N GLN A 421 18.45 -0.49 30.31
CA GLN A 421 19.31 -1.08 31.34
C GLN A 421 18.50 -1.36 32.60
N ARG A 422 18.85 -2.45 33.28
CA ARG A 422 18.29 -2.83 34.59
C ARG A 422 19.33 -2.80 35.69
N GLU A 423 20.59 -2.57 35.34
CA GLU A 423 21.72 -2.53 36.26
C GLU A 423 22.49 -1.23 36.03
N TYR A 424 22.80 -0.54 37.13
CA TYR A 424 23.46 0.75 37.15
C TYR A 424 24.52 0.77 38.23
N ARG A 425 25.44 1.73 38.19
CA ARG A 425 26.47 1.96 39.21
C ARG A 425 26.26 3.32 39.89
N PRO A 426 26.75 3.49 41.13
CA PRO A 426 26.86 4.81 41.74
C PRO A 426 27.64 5.77 40.83
N GLY A 427 27.08 6.96 40.57
CA GLY A 427 27.61 7.92 39.60
C GLY A 427 27.02 7.82 38.19
N ASP A 428 26.30 6.74 37.85
CA ASP A 428 25.66 6.61 36.54
C ASP A 428 24.48 7.59 36.39
N ARG A 429 24.19 7.94 35.13
CA ARG A 429 23.03 8.73 34.76
C ARG A 429 21.89 7.82 34.34
N VAL A 430 20.80 7.80 35.12
CA VAL A 430 19.56 7.11 34.78
C VAL A 430 18.66 8.06 33.99
N ILE A 431 18.27 7.67 32.79
CA ILE A 431 17.31 8.40 31.96
C ILE A 431 16.03 7.57 31.91
N CYS A 432 14.89 8.21 32.18
CA CYS A 432 13.57 7.65 32.05
C CYS A 432 12.86 8.29 30.86
N GLU A 433 12.48 7.49 29.87
CA GLU A 433 11.63 7.91 28.76
C GLU A 433 10.18 7.53 29.08
N VAL A 434 9.29 8.51 29.03
CA VAL A 434 7.84 8.30 29.07
C VAL A 434 7.31 8.52 27.67
N GLY A 435 6.85 7.47 27.00
CA GLY A 435 6.11 7.56 25.75
C GLY A 435 4.61 7.76 26.02
N LEU A 436 3.97 8.66 25.27
CA LEU A 436 2.57 9.06 25.47
C LEU A 436 1.73 8.75 24.22
N ASN A 437 0.54 8.20 24.44
CA ASN A 437 -0.47 7.89 23.42
C ASN A 437 -1.26 9.15 23.04
N PRO A 438 -1.28 9.57 21.76
CA PRO A 438 -2.19 10.60 21.30
C PRO A 438 -3.61 10.02 21.06
N PRO A 439 -4.69 10.78 21.32
CA PRO A 439 -4.68 12.09 21.96
C PRO A 439 -4.55 11.98 23.50
N HIS A 440 -3.76 12.87 24.10
CA HIS A 440 -3.77 13.16 25.53
C HIS A 440 -3.88 14.66 25.76
N GLU A 441 -4.42 15.08 26.91
CA GLU A 441 -4.42 16.48 27.31
C GLU A 441 -3.02 16.96 27.73
N ASP A 442 -2.88 18.25 28.03
CA ASP A 442 -1.67 18.76 28.70
C ASP A 442 -1.63 18.16 30.11
N MET A 443 -0.57 17.41 30.42
CA MET A 443 -0.44 16.62 31.65
C MET A 443 0.76 17.09 32.46
N TRP A 444 0.60 17.15 33.79
CA TRP A 444 1.73 17.25 34.71
C TRP A 444 2.17 15.85 35.10
N LEU A 445 3.39 15.48 34.70
CA LEU A 445 3.98 14.18 34.98
C LEU A 445 5.11 14.34 35.97
N GLU A 446 5.20 13.44 36.94
CA GLU A 446 6.30 13.41 37.90
C GLU A 446 6.96 12.05 37.88
N CYS A 447 8.29 12.00 37.92
CA CYS A 447 9.02 10.75 38.00
C CYS A 447 9.78 10.70 39.33
N ALA A 448 9.43 9.77 40.21
CA ALA A 448 10.09 9.61 41.50
C ALA A 448 11.12 8.47 41.45
N LEU A 449 12.35 8.76 41.84
CA LEU A 449 13.36 7.75 42.15
C LEU A 449 13.18 7.30 43.61
N MET A 450 12.97 6.00 43.83
CA MET A 450 12.69 5.41 45.14
C MET A 450 13.68 4.27 45.44
N ASN A 451 14.09 4.15 46.69
CA ASN A 451 14.90 3.01 47.16
C ASN A 451 14.01 1.80 47.53
N SER A 452 14.64 0.68 47.91
CA SER A 452 13.96 -0.56 48.31
C SER A 452 13.01 -0.41 49.52
N ALA A 453 13.26 0.56 50.40
CA ALA A 453 12.39 0.90 51.53
C ALA A 453 11.18 1.77 51.13
N GLY A 454 11.02 2.09 49.84
CA GLY A 454 9.96 2.97 49.35
C GLY A 454 10.18 4.45 49.68
N ARG A 455 11.39 4.85 50.08
CA ARG A 455 11.72 6.27 50.30
C ARG A 455 12.02 6.94 48.98
N THR A 456 11.34 8.05 48.69
CA THR A 456 11.63 8.91 47.55
C THR A 456 12.94 9.67 47.78
N LEU A 457 13.87 9.51 46.84
CA LEU A 457 15.16 10.20 46.82
C LEU A 457 15.11 11.49 45.98
N ALA A 458 14.39 11.46 44.86
CA ALA A 458 14.15 12.61 43.99
C ALA A 458 12.80 12.46 43.29
N ARG A 459 12.13 13.57 42.97
CA ARG A 459 10.83 13.61 42.27
C ARG A 459 10.72 14.83 41.35
N PRO A 460 11.49 14.90 40.25
CA PRO A 460 11.27 15.91 39.22
C PRO A 460 9.87 15.77 38.60
N GLY A 461 9.30 16.91 38.21
CA GLY A 461 8.06 16.98 37.44
C GLY A 461 8.25 17.83 36.18
N ASP A 462 7.48 17.53 35.15
CA ASP A 462 7.48 18.25 33.88
C ASP A 462 6.08 18.27 33.25
N THR A 463 5.82 19.26 32.40
CA THR A 463 4.56 19.39 31.66
C THR A 463 4.68 18.71 30.30
N ALA A 464 3.95 17.61 30.12
CA ALA A 464 3.76 17.00 28.82
C ALA A 464 2.62 17.70 28.07
N LEU A 465 2.96 18.60 27.15
CA LEU A 465 1.99 19.24 26.25
C LEU A 465 1.35 18.20 25.33
N ARG A 466 0.11 18.42 24.91
CA ARG A 466 -0.68 17.52 24.05
C ARG A 466 0.01 17.10 22.74
N GLU A 467 0.95 17.89 22.25
CA GLU A 467 1.76 17.57 21.06
C GLU A 467 3.00 16.72 21.35
N ASN A 468 3.40 16.62 22.63
CA ASN A 468 4.58 15.87 23.04
C ASN A 468 4.24 14.38 23.13
N LEU A 469 4.77 13.58 22.22
CA LEU A 469 4.64 12.13 22.28
C LEU A 469 5.59 11.49 23.30
N ARG A 470 6.52 12.27 23.87
CA ARG A 470 7.53 11.79 24.83
C ARG A 470 7.93 12.87 25.83
N THR A 471 8.31 12.43 27.03
CA THR A 471 8.93 13.26 28.08
C THR A 471 10.09 12.50 28.71
N PHE A 472 11.14 13.21 29.12
CA PHE A 472 12.35 12.63 29.70
C PHE A 472 12.58 13.10 31.12
N PHE A 473 12.97 12.17 32.00
CA PHE A 473 13.43 12.48 33.35
C PHE A 473 14.84 11.93 33.52
N THR A 474 15.75 12.74 34.07
CA THR A 474 17.14 12.33 34.27
C THR A 474 17.50 12.37 35.74
N PHE A 475 18.11 11.30 36.24
CA PHE A 475 18.65 11.18 37.58
C PHE A 475 20.15 10.89 37.50
N ASN A 476 20.96 11.65 38.22
CA ASN A 476 22.37 11.32 38.43
C ASN A 476 22.48 10.58 39.76
N LEU A 477 22.84 9.30 39.73
CA LEU A 477 22.99 8.51 40.95
C LEU A 477 24.18 9.02 41.74
N ALA A 478 23.98 9.27 43.03
CA ALA A 478 25.06 9.73 43.90
C ALA A 478 26.19 8.66 43.97
N LYS A 479 27.44 9.09 44.13
CA LYS A 479 28.60 8.16 44.17
C LYS A 479 28.62 7.28 45.43
N ASP A 480 27.95 7.75 46.48
CA ASP A 480 27.76 7.11 47.78
C ASP A 480 26.40 6.40 47.88
N LEU A 481 25.67 6.28 46.77
CA LEU A 481 24.39 5.57 46.76
C LEU A 481 24.60 4.09 47.10
N GLU A 482 23.88 3.60 48.11
CA GLU A 482 24.02 2.21 48.57
C GLU A 482 23.62 1.21 47.47
N PRO A 483 24.38 0.13 47.26
CA PRO A 483 23.98 -0.92 46.34
C PRO A 483 22.67 -1.58 46.77
N GLY A 484 21.78 -1.86 45.83
CA GLY A 484 20.47 -2.43 46.15
C GLY A 484 19.45 -2.28 45.03
N ASP A 485 18.21 -2.61 45.35
CA ASP A 485 17.08 -2.46 44.43
C ASP A 485 16.47 -1.07 44.55
N TYR A 486 16.26 -0.45 43.40
CA TYR A 486 15.67 0.86 43.24
C TYR A 486 14.50 0.78 42.26
N SER A 487 13.64 1.79 42.28
CA SER A 487 12.60 1.93 41.27
C SER A 487 12.42 3.38 40.87
N VAL A 488 12.07 3.59 39.60
CA VAL A 488 11.47 4.83 39.13
C VAL A 488 9.97 4.63 38.99
N VAL A 489 9.21 5.64 39.43
CA VAL A 489 7.76 5.61 39.50
C VAL A 489 7.21 6.86 38.83
N LEU A 490 6.42 6.67 37.79
CA LEU A 490 5.72 7.76 37.12
C LEU A 490 4.42 8.04 37.85
N PHE A 491 4.17 9.30 38.16
CA PHE A 491 2.93 9.82 38.72
C PHE A 491 2.26 10.78 37.74
N SER A 492 0.93 10.75 37.74
CA SER A 492 0.08 11.76 37.10
C SER A 492 -0.96 12.19 38.12
N ARG A 493 -1.12 13.50 38.32
CA ARG A 493 -2.05 14.06 39.32
C ARG A 493 -1.90 13.47 40.74
N GLY A 494 -0.67 13.08 41.09
CA GLY A 494 -0.34 12.47 42.39
C GLY A 494 -0.63 10.97 42.50
N GLU A 495 -1.23 10.35 41.49
CA GLU A 495 -1.47 8.91 41.44
C GLU A 495 -0.34 8.17 40.74
N GLU A 496 0.07 7.02 41.28
CA GLU A 496 1.07 6.16 40.64
C GLU A 496 0.49 5.56 39.37
N VAL A 497 1.13 5.85 38.24
CA VAL A 497 0.74 5.35 36.93
C VAL A 497 1.49 4.06 36.64
N ILE A 498 2.83 4.11 36.64
CA ILE A 498 3.65 2.97 36.25
C ILE A 498 4.99 2.97 36.99
N ARG A 499 5.49 1.78 37.30
CA ARG A 499 6.74 1.55 38.03
C ARG A 499 7.71 0.69 37.23
N ARG A 500 8.99 1.02 37.32
CA ARG A 500 10.10 0.23 36.77
C ARG A 500 11.20 0.08 37.82
N SER A 501 11.56 -1.16 38.11
CA SER A 501 12.65 -1.47 39.04
C SER A 501 13.96 -1.70 38.31
N PHE A 502 15.06 -1.30 38.94
CA PHE A 502 16.43 -1.53 38.49
C PHE A 502 17.35 -1.73 39.70
N LYS A 503 18.54 -2.25 39.48
CA LYS A 503 19.52 -2.56 40.52
C LYS A 503 20.71 -1.63 40.43
N VAL A 504 21.16 -1.12 41.57
CA VAL A 504 22.43 -0.41 41.69
C VAL A 504 23.47 -1.38 42.23
N LEU A 505 24.52 -1.60 41.44
CA LEU A 505 25.62 -2.53 41.70
C LEU A 505 26.66 -1.90 42.64
N GLY A 506 27.36 -2.73 43.41
CA GLY A 506 28.49 -2.29 44.23
C GLY A 506 29.67 -1.81 43.39
N SER A 507 30.52 -0.95 43.97
CA SER A 507 31.69 -0.35 43.31
C SER A 507 32.73 -1.36 42.77
N GLY A 508 32.60 -2.65 43.10
CA GLY A 508 33.47 -3.74 42.63
C GLY A 508 32.85 -4.75 41.65
N SER A 509 31.55 -4.66 41.32
CA SER A 509 30.88 -5.65 40.44
C SER A 509 30.82 -5.18 38.99
N SER A 510 31.32 -5.99 38.05
CA SER A 510 31.10 -5.80 36.61
C SER A 510 29.62 -5.89 36.27
N PRO A 511 29.07 -5.00 35.40
CA PRO A 511 27.71 -5.17 34.92
C PRO A 511 27.61 -6.53 34.22
N THR A 512 26.47 -7.21 34.38
CA THR A 512 26.17 -8.29 33.43
C THR A 512 26.08 -7.67 32.03
N GLU A 513 26.54 -8.37 30.99
CA GLU A 513 26.49 -7.88 29.61
C GLU A 513 25.10 -7.29 29.32
N PRO A 514 25.00 -6.19 28.54
CA PRO A 514 23.70 -5.65 28.16
C PRO A 514 22.84 -6.80 27.63
N LEU A 515 21.62 -6.94 28.14
CA LEU A 515 20.65 -7.91 27.63
C LEU A 515 20.69 -7.82 26.11
N ALA A 516 21.04 -8.91 25.44
CA ALA A 516 21.00 -8.97 23.98
C ALA A 516 19.57 -8.58 23.57
N ASN A 517 19.48 -7.44 22.87
CA ASN A 517 18.28 -6.66 22.60
C ASN A 517 17.05 -7.48 22.20
#